data_AF-A0A1Z9UL12-F1
#
_entry.id   AF-A0A1Z9UL12-F1
#
_cell.length_a   1.000
_cell.length_b   1.000
_cell.length_c   1.000
_cell.angle_alpha   90.00
_cell.angle_beta   90.00
_cell.angle_gamma   90.00
#
_symmetry.space_group_name_H-M   'P 1'
#
loop_
_entity.id
_entity.type
_entity.pdbx_description
1 polymer ?
#
loop_
_entity_poly.entity_id
_entity_poly.type
_entity_poly.pdbx_seq_one_letter_code
_entity_poly.pdbx_strand_id
1 'polypeptide(L)'
;MLNTFDDVVKHYESIKPIISKYHKLADDVRPVGRRYRKYERIVKSDKNNIFIGTTYQPDGDNSGVYPYIWWRRSENGTEERIFIKNGNHCYAFPVFNLLDKFLPSCMRYEARRLYVAKDSNTNLMWNNISAAKIDPDYKPHTTHVLPLNNGDKVREIVFVRARHSGDEWKLESEPWVDRKKVVDKVKKSEHADLINDFITWSLQMIPILRNNFEQTQYHLLGADEFLADLHRDSDNRADALCSIMREIMENARNFAWDRQSEATDFDYVFSDHKIVRQKLNYYVNRYGNFIKNTEPQQVGNSLPRRT
;
A
#
# COMPACT_ATOMS: atom_id res chain seq x y z
N MET A 1 0.54 21.95 13.54
CA MET A 1 0.83 20.99 12.45
C MET A 1 2.05 21.48 11.71
N LEU A 2 2.76 20.60 10.99
CA LEU A 2 4.00 20.93 10.28
C LEU A 2 3.68 21.38 8.85
N ASN A 3 3.20 22.61 8.71
CA ASN A 3 2.70 23.11 7.42
C ASN A 3 3.78 23.83 6.60
N THR A 4 4.82 24.34 7.24
CA THR A 4 5.93 25.08 6.62
C THR A 4 7.30 24.62 7.08
N PHE A 5 8.34 24.93 6.30
CA PHE A 5 9.71 24.66 6.73
C PHE A 5 10.00 25.34 8.08
N ASP A 6 9.51 26.56 8.29
CA ASP A 6 9.67 27.28 9.55
C ASP A 6 8.90 26.62 10.70
N ASP A 7 7.71 26.06 10.45
CA ASP A 7 7.01 25.24 11.45
C ASP A 7 7.82 24.00 11.86
N VAL A 8 8.46 23.35 10.88
CA VAL A 8 9.32 22.18 11.10
C VAL A 8 10.56 22.57 11.91
N VAL A 9 11.21 23.70 11.59
CA VAL A 9 12.34 24.25 12.35
C VAL A 9 11.91 24.55 13.79
N LYS A 10 10.81 25.29 13.97
CA LYS A 10 10.27 25.64 15.29
C LYS A 10 9.94 24.39 16.10
N HIS A 11 9.37 23.37 15.46
CA HIS A 11 9.09 22.09 16.10
C HIS A 11 10.36 21.38 16.56
N TYR A 12 11.38 21.27 15.69
CA TYR A 12 12.69 20.70 16.04
C TYR A 12 13.33 21.40 17.25
N GLU A 13 13.35 22.74 17.24
CA GLU A 13 13.96 23.56 18.29
C GLU A 13 13.21 23.45 19.62
N SER A 14 11.89 23.26 19.58
CA SER A 14 11.06 23.07 20.78
C SER A 14 11.29 21.73 21.50
N ILE A 15 11.79 20.70 20.79
CA ILE A 15 11.97 19.36 21.35
C ILE A 15 13.30 19.27 22.08
N LYS A 16 13.28 19.19 23.41
CA LYS A 16 14.47 18.89 24.20
C LYS A 16 14.99 17.46 23.88
N PRO A 17 16.30 17.28 23.57
CA PRO A 17 16.88 15.96 23.34
C PRO A 17 16.65 15.01 24.52
N ILE A 18 16.49 13.72 24.24
CA ILE A 18 16.44 12.69 25.28
C ILE A 18 17.86 12.44 25.77
N ILE A 19 18.06 12.61 27.08
CA ILE A 19 19.27 12.23 27.79
C ILE A 19 18.91 11.07 28.72
N SER A 20 19.63 9.95 28.60
CA SER A 20 19.41 8.75 29.42
C SER A 20 20.70 7.96 29.57
N LYS A 21 20.69 6.87 30.35
CA LYS A 21 21.81 5.93 30.47
C LYS A 21 22.36 5.46 29.10
N TYR A 22 21.49 5.36 28.09
CA TYR A 22 21.83 4.87 26.74
C TYR A 22 21.87 5.95 25.66
N HIS A 23 21.60 7.22 26.01
CA HIS A 23 21.54 8.33 25.06
C HIS A 23 22.23 9.56 25.65
N LYS A 24 23.38 9.93 25.08
CA LYS A 24 24.13 11.13 25.43
C LYS A 24 23.52 12.34 24.73
N LEU A 25 23.81 13.54 25.23
CA LEU A 25 23.40 14.79 24.59
C LEU A 25 23.91 14.88 23.14
N ALA A 26 25.12 14.36 22.87
CA ALA A 26 25.73 14.32 21.55
C ALA A 26 24.97 13.45 20.52
N ASP A 27 24.12 12.52 20.98
CA ASP A 27 23.32 11.67 20.08
C ASP A 27 22.12 12.42 19.49
N ASP A 28 21.81 13.63 20.00
CA ASP A 28 20.70 14.52 19.62
C ASP A 28 19.36 13.80 19.33
N VAL A 29 19.00 12.87 20.21
CA VAL A 29 17.77 12.08 20.05
C VAL A 29 16.54 12.94 20.30
N ARG A 30 15.94 13.47 19.23
CA ARG A 30 14.70 14.27 19.26
C ARG A 30 13.53 13.50 18.66
N PRO A 31 12.65 12.91 19.49
CA PRO A 31 11.43 12.28 19.01
C PRO A 31 10.52 13.33 18.37
N VAL A 32 10.05 13.09 17.15
CA VAL A 32 9.17 14.04 16.44
C VAL A 32 7.79 14.17 17.10
N GLY A 33 7.34 13.12 17.78
CA GLY A 33 6.07 13.09 18.51
C GLY A 33 6.25 12.84 20.00
N ARG A 34 5.57 11.81 20.51
CA ARG A 34 5.65 11.44 21.93
C ARG A 34 7.02 10.85 22.26
N ARG A 35 7.56 11.18 23.44
CA ARG A 35 8.92 10.78 23.87
C ARG A 35 9.19 9.27 23.84
N TYR A 36 8.19 8.43 24.11
CA TYR A 36 8.37 6.97 24.05
C TYR A 36 8.57 6.44 22.62
N ARG A 37 8.22 7.21 21.59
CA ARG A 37 8.49 6.91 20.17
C ARG A 37 9.85 7.48 19.74
N LYS A 38 10.89 7.31 20.57
CA LYS A 38 12.26 7.83 20.32
C LYS A 38 12.93 7.30 19.04
N TYR A 39 12.36 6.26 18.46
CA TYR A 39 12.74 5.70 17.16
C TYR A 39 12.13 6.47 15.98
N GLU A 40 11.15 7.37 16.19
CA GLU A 40 10.65 8.33 15.18
C GLU A 40 11.25 9.69 15.47
N ARG A 41 12.19 10.14 14.64
CA ARG A 41 13.02 11.31 14.95
C ARG A 41 12.82 12.42 13.93
N ILE A 42 13.01 13.64 14.41
CA ILE A 42 13.22 14.82 13.58
C ILE A 42 14.70 15.20 13.69
N VAL A 43 15.37 15.33 12.54
CA VAL A 43 16.82 15.54 12.47
C VAL A 43 17.10 16.73 11.57
N LYS A 44 17.90 17.68 12.07
CA LYS A 44 18.39 18.82 11.32
C LYS A 44 19.73 18.46 10.72
N SER A 45 19.78 18.31 9.39
CA SER A 45 21.03 18.05 8.68
C SER A 45 21.85 19.34 8.51
N ASP A 46 21.17 20.46 8.21
CA ASP A 46 21.76 21.79 8.12
C ASP A 46 20.68 22.89 8.26
N LYS A 47 21.03 24.15 7.94
CA LYS A 47 20.11 25.31 8.06
C LYS A 47 18.90 25.26 7.12
N ASN A 48 18.98 24.49 6.04
CA ASN A 48 18.00 24.40 4.95
C ASN A 48 17.46 22.98 4.77
N ASN A 49 17.91 22.01 5.58
CA ASN A 49 17.53 20.60 5.47
C ASN A 49 17.13 20.04 6.83
N ILE A 50 15.86 19.62 6.94
CA ILE A 50 15.34 18.86 8.09
C ILE A 50 14.61 17.64 7.56
N PHE A 51 14.81 16.49 8.19
CA PHE A 51 14.06 15.29 7.85
C PHE A 51 13.41 14.65 9.06
N ILE A 52 12.30 13.95 8.81
CA ILE A 52 11.54 13.16 9.76
C ILE A 52 11.60 11.72 9.28
N GLY A 53 11.97 10.83 10.18
CA GLY A 53 12.26 9.45 9.83
C GLY A 53 12.15 8.49 10.99
N THR A 54 12.53 7.24 10.74
CA THR A 54 12.67 6.26 11.82
C THR A 54 14.01 5.54 11.78
N THR A 55 14.47 5.11 12.96
CA THR A 55 15.65 4.25 13.10
C THR A 55 15.40 2.82 12.63
N TYR A 56 14.17 2.44 12.31
CA TYR A 56 13.85 1.16 11.67
C TYR A 56 14.12 1.27 10.17
N GLN A 57 15.25 0.73 9.73
CA GLN A 57 15.65 0.77 8.33
C GLN A 57 15.17 -0.44 7.53
N PRO A 58 14.89 -0.29 6.22
CA PRO A 58 14.47 -1.41 5.35
C PRO A 58 15.52 -2.50 5.14
N ASP A 59 16.80 -2.16 5.28
CA ASP A 59 17.98 -2.99 5.00
C ASP A 59 18.60 -3.62 6.26
N GLY A 60 18.03 -3.34 7.44
CA GLY A 60 18.49 -3.89 8.71
C GLY A 60 19.71 -3.20 9.31
N ASP A 61 20.28 -2.19 8.63
CA ASP A 61 21.34 -1.37 9.22
C ASP A 61 20.69 -0.34 10.15
N ASN A 62 20.82 -0.52 11.47
CA ASN A 62 20.27 0.41 12.46
C ASN A 62 21.20 1.60 12.76
N SER A 63 22.19 1.89 11.91
CA SER A 63 23.23 2.90 12.14
C SER A 63 22.74 4.36 12.07
N GLY A 64 21.48 4.61 11.69
CA GLY A 64 20.96 5.96 11.51
C GLY A 64 19.44 6.08 11.43
N VAL A 65 18.97 7.32 11.23
CA VAL A 65 17.56 7.62 10.97
C VAL A 65 17.32 7.58 9.47
N TYR A 66 16.45 6.69 9.02
CA TYR A 66 16.01 6.63 7.63
C TYR A 66 14.93 7.69 7.37
N PRO A 67 15.17 8.66 6.47
CA PRO A 67 14.24 9.75 6.21
C PRO A 67 13.03 9.27 5.40
N TYR A 68 11.82 9.51 5.90
CA TYR A 68 10.56 9.27 5.18
C TYR A 68 9.92 10.56 4.68
N ILE A 69 10.17 11.67 5.39
CA ILE A 69 9.79 13.02 4.99
C ILE A 69 11.05 13.87 5.05
N TRP A 70 11.47 14.47 3.94
CA TRP A 70 12.59 15.40 3.90
C TRP A 70 12.10 16.76 3.47
N TRP A 71 12.24 17.75 4.35
CA TRP A 71 11.99 19.14 4.07
C TRP A 71 13.28 19.84 3.64
N ARG A 72 13.23 20.50 2.49
CA ARG A 72 14.31 21.33 1.98
C ARG A 72 13.82 22.73 1.68
N ARG A 73 14.62 23.72 2.05
CA ARG A 73 14.42 25.11 1.66
C ARG A 73 15.51 25.53 0.68
N SER A 74 15.15 26.28 -0.36
CA SER A 74 16.14 26.85 -1.28
C SER A 74 17.10 27.80 -0.54
N GLU A 75 18.29 28.04 -1.09
CA GLU A 75 19.31 28.87 -0.44
C GLU A 75 18.85 30.31 -0.19
N ASN A 76 18.08 30.87 -1.13
CA ASN A 76 17.46 32.19 -1.04
C ASN A 76 16.17 32.20 -0.20
N GLY A 77 15.71 31.04 0.28
CA GLY A 77 14.53 30.91 1.12
C GLY A 77 13.19 31.17 0.43
N THR A 78 13.14 31.21 -0.91
CA THR A 78 11.91 31.49 -1.67
C THR A 78 11.06 30.26 -1.95
N GLU A 79 11.68 29.07 -1.95
CA GLU A 79 11.02 27.81 -2.27
C GLU A 79 11.20 26.78 -1.15
N GLU A 80 10.22 25.91 -1.03
CA GLU A 80 10.25 24.74 -0.16
C GLU A 80 9.93 23.49 -0.98
N ARG A 81 10.68 22.42 -0.71
CA ARG A 81 10.46 21.08 -1.27
C ARG A 81 10.24 20.08 -0.14
N ILE A 82 9.32 19.16 -0.37
CA ILE A 82 9.10 18.00 0.50
C ILE A 82 9.27 16.72 -0.30
N PHE A 83 10.20 15.87 0.14
CA PHE A 83 10.45 14.55 -0.43
C PHE A 83 9.78 13.53 0.48
N ILE A 84 8.95 12.67 -0.09
CA ILE A 84 8.14 11.70 0.65
C ILE A 84 8.47 10.30 0.15
N LYS A 85 8.79 9.38 1.07
CA LYS A 85 9.12 7.98 0.80
C LYS A 85 8.16 7.05 1.52
N ASN A 86 7.92 5.87 0.92
CA ASN A 86 7.13 4.84 1.55
C ASN A 86 7.97 3.88 2.40
N GLY A 87 7.31 3.14 3.28
CA GLY A 87 7.89 1.99 3.97
C GLY A 87 8.11 0.78 3.06
N ASN A 88 8.89 -0.18 3.54
CA ASN A 88 9.00 -1.52 2.96
C ASN A 88 7.89 -2.44 3.56
N HIS A 89 7.54 -3.51 2.84
CA HIS A 89 6.47 -4.47 3.11
C HIS A 89 6.39 -4.95 4.58
N CYS A 90 7.52 -5.11 5.27
CA CYS A 90 7.59 -5.64 6.64
C CYS A 90 7.48 -4.59 7.77
N TYR A 91 7.63 -3.29 7.47
CA TYR A 91 7.58 -2.20 8.47
C TYR A 91 6.71 -1.03 8.02
N ALA A 92 5.77 -1.31 7.11
CA ALA A 92 4.86 -0.35 6.53
C ALA A 92 3.98 0.37 7.57
N PHE A 93 3.46 -0.34 8.58
CA PHE A 93 2.48 0.22 9.53
C PHE A 93 3.01 1.40 10.36
N PRO A 94 4.20 1.33 11.02
CA PRO A 94 4.77 2.47 11.71
C PRO A 94 5.01 3.68 10.79
N VAL A 95 5.46 3.43 9.56
CA VAL A 95 5.73 4.48 8.57
C VAL A 95 4.44 5.16 8.14
N PHE A 96 3.36 4.40 7.90
CA PHE A 96 2.07 4.97 7.52
C PHE A 96 1.54 5.93 8.58
N ASN A 97 1.66 5.54 9.87
CA ASN A 97 1.31 6.38 10.99
C ASN A 97 2.21 7.62 11.14
N LEU A 98 3.48 7.52 10.75
CA LEU A 98 4.41 8.65 10.74
C LEU A 98 4.03 9.63 9.62
N LEU A 99 3.81 9.15 8.40
CA LEU A 99 3.41 9.96 7.26
C LEU A 99 2.08 10.68 7.54
N ASP A 100 1.05 9.96 7.98
CA ASP A 100 -0.26 10.53 8.27
C ASP A 100 -0.22 11.64 9.35
N LYS A 101 0.70 11.55 10.32
CA LYS A 101 0.79 12.52 11.43
C LYS A 101 1.64 13.77 11.12
N PHE A 102 2.66 13.62 10.28
CA PHE A 102 3.72 14.63 10.15
C PHE A 102 3.86 15.22 8.75
N LEU A 103 3.03 14.78 7.79
CA LEU A 103 2.83 15.49 6.54
C LEU A 103 2.13 16.85 6.77
N PRO A 104 2.26 17.79 5.82
CA PRO A 104 1.45 19.02 5.82
C PRO A 104 -0.05 18.69 5.94
N SER A 105 -0.82 19.57 6.58
CA SER A 105 -2.28 19.37 6.80
C SER A 105 -3.13 19.21 5.53
N CYS A 106 -2.62 19.70 4.39
CA CYS A 106 -3.21 19.53 3.07
C CYS A 106 -2.77 18.24 2.37
N MET A 107 -1.90 17.43 2.98
CA MET A 107 -1.45 16.14 2.45
C MET A 107 -1.91 15.01 3.37
N ARG A 108 -2.32 13.88 2.79
CA ARG A 108 -2.70 12.69 3.56
C ARG A 108 -2.23 11.41 2.91
N TYR A 109 -1.77 10.48 3.73
CA TYR A 109 -1.32 9.18 3.27
C TYR A 109 -2.29 8.07 3.70
N GLU A 110 -2.75 7.25 2.75
CA GLU A 110 -3.65 6.12 2.99
C GLU A 110 -3.32 4.96 2.05
N ALA A 111 -3.03 3.78 2.59
CA ALA A 111 -2.94 2.54 1.80
C ALA A 111 -2.14 2.67 0.48
N ARG A 112 -0.96 3.33 0.53
CA ARG A 112 -0.06 3.63 -0.62
C ARG A 112 -0.49 4.78 -1.52
N ARG A 113 -1.51 5.54 -1.15
CA ARG A 113 -1.95 6.74 -1.84
C ARG A 113 -1.61 7.96 -1.00
N LEU A 114 -1.14 9.00 -1.67
CA LEU A 114 -0.91 10.32 -1.12
C LEU A 114 -1.93 11.26 -1.77
N TYR A 115 -2.85 11.79 -0.97
CA TYR A 115 -3.81 12.79 -1.39
C TYR A 115 -3.26 14.18 -1.09
N VAL A 116 -3.44 15.12 -2.01
CA VAL A 116 -3.05 16.52 -1.82
C VAL A 116 -4.27 17.40 -2.09
N ALA A 117 -4.59 18.25 -1.12
CA ALA A 117 -5.64 19.26 -1.23
C ALA A 117 -5.07 20.52 -1.91
N LYS A 118 -5.95 21.21 -2.64
CA LYS A 118 -5.59 22.38 -3.45
C LYS A 118 -5.11 23.57 -2.62
N ASP A 119 -5.75 23.78 -1.47
CA ASP A 119 -5.40 24.89 -0.60
C ASP A 119 -4.78 24.37 0.70
N SER A 120 -3.67 24.99 1.09
CA SER A 120 -2.96 24.69 2.34
C SER A 120 -3.80 24.97 3.61
N ASN A 121 -4.88 25.76 3.46
CA ASN A 121 -5.86 26.06 4.51
C ASN A 121 -7.05 25.09 4.54
N THR A 122 -7.21 24.24 3.51
CA THR A 122 -8.19 23.16 3.55
C THR A 122 -7.63 22.10 4.47
N ASN A 123 -7.91 22.26 5.78
CA ASN A 123 -7.72 21.19 6.71
C ASN A 123 -8.49 20.00 6.16
N LEU A 124 -7.77 18.95 5.78
CA LEU A 124 -8.31 17.61 5.76
C LEU A 124 -8.67 17.29 7.23
N MET A 125 -9.82 17.78 7.72
CA MET A 125 -10.34 17.47 9.05
C MET A 125 -10.86 16.03 9.06
N TRP A 126 -9.91 15.09 9.05
CA TRP A 126 -10.14 13.65 9.14
C TRP A 126 -9.80 13.09 10.53
N ASN A 127 -9.26 13.93 11.41
CA ASN A 127 -8.98 13.59 12.80
C ASN A 127 -10.32 13.40 13.53
N ASN A 128 -10.81 12.16 13.59
CA ASN A 128 -11.91 11.59 14.40
C ASN A 128 -13.04 10.92 13.61
N ILE A 129 -12.93 10.80 12.29
CA ILE A 129 -13.93 10.07 11.52
C ILE A 129 -13.33 8.73 11.11
N SER A 130 -13.76 7.66 11.79
CA SER A 130 -13.68 6.29 11.24
C SER A 130 -14.03 6.35 9.75
N ALA A 131 -13.31 5.65 8.88
CA ALA A 131 -13.46 5.66 7.41
C ALA A 131 -14.92 5.63 6.85
N ALA A 132 -15.91 5.34 7.69
CA ALA A 132 -17.35 5.37 7.44
C ALA A 132 -18.06 6.75 7.39
N LYS A 133 -17.44 7.92 7.66
CA LYS A 133 -18.13 9.23 7.45
C LYS A 133 -17.29 10.28 6.71
N ILE A 134 -16.55 9.84 5.69
CA ILE A 134 -16.11 10.78 4.67
C ILE A 134 -17.37 11.46 4.15
N ASP A 135 -17.40 12.79 4.13
CA ASP A 135 -18.41 13.48 3.34
C ASP A 135 -18.33 12.88 1.92
N PRO A 136 -19.37 12.16 1.45
CA PRO A 136 -19.31 11.49 0.15
C PRO A 136 -19.04 12.46 -1.00
N ASP A 137 -19.21 13.77 -0.77
CA ASP A 137 -18.94 14.84 -1.72
C ASP A 137 -17.50 15.38 -1.65
N TYR A 138 -16.69 15.01 -0.64
CA TYR A 138 -15.29 15.41 -0.54
C TYR A 138 -14.43 14.61 -1.53
N LYS A 139 -14.05 15.26 -2.63
CA LYS A 139 -13.15 14.70 -3.65
C LYS A 139 -11.74 15.26 -3.44
N PRO A 140 -10.75 14.47 -3.03
CA PRO A 140 -9.36 14.93 -3.04
C PRO A 140 -9.00 15.41 -4.45
N HIS A 141 -8.37 16.58 -4.56
CA HIS A 141 -8.10 17.21 -5.85
C HIS A 141 -7.13 16.41 -6.70
N THR A 142 -6.08 15.88 -6.07
CA THR A 142 -5.15 14.95 -6.73
C THR A 142 -4.86 13.76 -5.83
N THR A 143 -4.72 12.60 -6.46
CA THR A 143 -4.28 11.37 -5.82
C THR A 143 -2.99 10.93 -6.50
N HIS A 144 -1.92 10.84 -5.71
CA HIS A 144 -0.63 10.32 -6.16
C HIS A 144 -0.41 8.95 -5.53
N VAL A 145 0.18 8.03 -6.27
CA VAL A 145 0.55 6.73 -5.70
C VAL A 145 1.97 6.83 -5.17
N LEU A 146 2.19 6.36 -3.94
CA LEU A 146 3.51 6.23 -3.37
C LEU A 146 3.91 4.74 -3.39
N PRO A 147 4.81 4.32 -4.31
CA PRO A 147 5.17 2.91 -4.44
C PRO A 147 5.81 2.39 -3.15
N LEU A 148 5.60 1.12 -2.84
CA LEU A 148 6.32 0.47 -1.75
C LEU A 148 7.81 0.40 -2.10
N ASN A 149 8.63 0.52 -1.08
CA ASN A 149 10.07 0.39 -1.25
C ASN A 149 10.42 -1.09 -1.45
N ASN A 150 10.74 -1.50 -2.67
CA ASN A 150 11.06 -2.89 -3.03
C ASN A 150 12.58 -3.17 -3.02
N GLY A 151 13.28 -2.74 -1.96
CA GLY A 151 14.73 -2.96 -1.80
C GLY A 151 15.58 -2.04 -2.66
N ASP A 152 15.74 -2.36 -3.94
CA ASP A 152 16.83 -1.82 -4.78
C ASP A 152 16.58 -0.40 -5.33
N LYS A 153 15.33 0.08 -5.29
CA LYS A 153 14.98 1.41 -5.79
C LYS A 153 13.96 2.07 -4.87
N VAL A 154 14.49 2.79 -3.88
CA VAL A 154 13.71 3.75 -3.11
C VAL A 154 13.26 4.85 -4.06
N ARG A 155 11.96 4.91 -4.36
CA ARG A 155 11.39 6.05 -5.09
C ARG A 155 10.78 7.03 -4.10
N GLU A 156 11.06 8.30 -4.34
CA GLU A 156 10.50 9.42 -3.60
C GLU A 156 9.55 10.21 -4.48
N ILE A 157 8.51 10.77 -3.87
CA ILE A 157 7.67 11.79 -4.51
C ILE A 157 8.12 13.13 -3.97
N VAL A 158 8.29 14.10 -4.87
CA VAL A 158 8.74 15.44 -4.54
C VAL A 158 7.62 16.42 -4.84
N PHE A 159 7.27 17.24 -3.84
CA PHE A 159 6.42 18.41 -4.04
C PHE A 159 7.21 19.67 -3.79
N VAL A 160 6.88 20.71 -4.53
CA VAL A 160 7.47 22.05 -4.44
C VAL A 160 6.39 23.09 -4.24
N ARG A 161 6.72 24.16 -3.50
CA ARG A 161 5.89 25.36 -3.42
C ARG A 161 6.74 26.61 -3.19
N ALA A 162 6.18 27.77 -3.49
CA ALA A 162 6.74 29.05 -3.08
C ALA A 162 6.35 29.37 -1.62
N ARG A 163 7.26 29.99 -0.87
CA ARG A 163 7.10 30.22 0.59
C ARG A 163 6.06 31.28 0.95
N HIS A 164 5.79 32.24 0.07
CA HIS A 164 5.05 33.47 0.39
C HIS A 164 3.69 33.63 -0.28
N SER A 165 3.28 32.67 -1.11
CA SER A 165 2.12 32.83 -1.99
C SER A 165 0.84 32.18 -1.46
N GLY A 166 0.89 31.45 -0.34
CA GLY A 166 -0.21 30.55 0.01
C GLY A 166 -0.44 29.47 -1.05
N ASP A 167 0.54 29.25 -1.95
CA ASP A 167 0.43 28.36 -3.09
C ASP A 167 0.20 26.91 -2.70
N GLU A 168 -0.52 26.23 -3.57
CA GLU A 168 -0.70 24.78 -3.63
C GLU A 168 0.65 24.06 -3.73
N TRP A 169 0.78 22.93 -3.05
CA TRP A 169 1.90 22.01 -3.25
C TRP A 169 1.81 21.39 -4.65
N LYS A 170 2.80 21.67 -5.51
CA LYS A 170 2.85 21.15 -6.86
C LYS A 170 3.75 19.93 -6.91
N LEU A 171 3.28 18.87 -7.56
CA LEU A 171 4.10 17.69 -7.81
C LEU A 171 5.26 18.08 -8.75
N GLU A 172 6.50 17.89 -8.30
CA GLU A 172 7.72 18.12 -9.09
C GLU A 172 8.25 16.80 -9.68
N SER A 173 8.14 15.70 -8.95
CA SER A 173 8.56 14.37 -9.43
C SER A 173 7.54 13.77 -10.40
N GLU A 174 7.99 12.89 -11.30
CA GLU A 174 7.08 12.10 -12.14
C GLU A 174 6.04 11.32 -11.30
N PRO A 175 4.74 11.42 -11.61
CA PRO A 175 3.70 10.72 -10.87
C PRO A 175 3.87 9.21 -11.04
N TRP A 176 3.75 8.48 -9.93
CA TRP A 176 3.70 7.03 -10.03
C TRP A 176 2.33 6.60 -10.54
N VAL A 177 2.35 5.73 -11.54
CA VAL A 177 1.16 5.08 -12.07
C VAL A 177 1.18 3.64 -11.61
N ASP A 178 0.21 3.26 -10.78
CA ASP A 178 0.04 1.87 -10.40
C ASP A 178 -0.24 1.04 -11.66
N ARG A 179 0.62 0.06 -11.92
CA ARG A 179 0.37 -0.90 -12.97
C ARG A 179 -0.85 -1.71 -12.57
N LYS A 180 -1.90 -1.63 -13.40
CA LYS A 180 -3.09 -2.44 -13.17
C LYS A 180 -2.74 -3.88 -13.52
N LYS A 181 -3.07 -4.80 -12.63
CA LYS A 181 -3.05 -6.22 -12.94
C LYS A 181 -4.24 -6.50 -13.85
N VAL A 182 -3.97 -6.89 -15.10
CA VAL A 182 -4.99 -7.25 -16.08
C VAL A 182 -4.80 -8.68 -16.54
N VAL A 183 -5.88 -9.34 -16.90
CA VAL A 183 -5.82 -10.68 -17.47
C VAL A 183 -5.29 -10.58 -18.90
N ASP A 184 -4.24 -11.33 -19.21
CA ASP A 184 -3.80 -11.58 -20.57
C ASP A 184 -4.81 -12.50 -21.26
N LYS A 185 -5.80 -11.89 -21.91
CA LYS A 185 -6.88 -12.60 -22.58
C LYS A 185 -6.38 -13.46 -23.74
N VAL A 186 -5.31 -13.04 -24.42
CA VAL A 186 -4.74 -13.78 -25.56
C VAL A 186 -4.13 -15.07 -25.04
N LYS A 187 -3.17 -14.97 -24.11
CA LYS A 187 -2.56 -16.14 -23.48
C LYS A 187 -3.61 -17.05 -22.81
N LYS A 188 -4.58 -16.47 -22.11
CA LYS A 188 -5.65 -17.26 -21.48
C LYS A 188 -6.53 -17.99 -22.51
N SER A 189 -6.76 -17.40 -23.68
CA SER A 189 -7.60 -18.01 -24.72
C SER A 189 -6.99 -19.27 -25.32
N GLU A 190 -5.66 -19.39 -25.32
CA GLU A 190 -4.93 -20.60 -25.74
C GLU A 190 -5.24 -21.82 -24.86
N HIS A 191 -5.69 -21.58 -23.62
CA HIS A 191 -6.06 -22.62 -22.66
C HIS A 191 -7.56 -22.62 -22.32
N ALA A 192 -8.40 -21.97 -23.13
CA ALA A 192 -9.81 -21.74 -22.78
C ALA A 192 -10.58 -23.04 -22.48
N ASP A 193 -10.38 -24.08 -23.30
CA ASP A 193 -11.09 -25.35 -23.16
C ASP A 193 -10.69 -26.09 -21.88
N LEU A 194 -9.38 -26.17 -21.60
CA LEU A 194 -8.84 -26.75 -20.37
C LEU A 194 -9.39 -26.05 -19.12
N ILE A 195 -9.38 -24.71 -19.14
CA ILE A 195 -9.86 -23.89 -18.02
C ILE A 195 -11.38 -24.08 -17.82
N ASN A 196 -12.15 -24.12 -18.91
CA ASN A 196 -13.59 -24.31 -18.84
C ASN A 196 -13.96 -25.72 -18.35
N ASP A 197 -13.26 -26.76 -18.81
CA ASP A 197 -13.41 -28.14 -18.33
C ASP A 197 -13.09 -28.21 -16.83
N PHE A 198 -11.94 -27.67 -16.41
CA PHE A 198 -11.55 -27.64 -15.00
C PHE A 198 -12.56 -26.92 -14.11
N ILE A 199 -13.05 -25.74 -14.51
CA ILE A 199 -14.04 -24.99 -13.73
C ILE A 199 -15.36 -25.77 -13.63
N THR A 200 -15.80 -26.38 -14.72
CA THR A 200 -17.05 -27.16 -14.75
C THR A 200 -16.95 -28.39 -13.86
N TRP A 201 -15.86 -29.14 -14.00
CA TRP A 201 -15.54 -30.28 -13.14
C TRP A 201 -15.41 -29.85 -11.67
N SER A 202 -14.75 -28.73 -11.39
CA SER A 202 -14.56 -28.24 -10.01
C SER A 202 -15.88 -27.96 -9.31
N LEU A 203 -16.84 -27.33 -10.00
CA LEU A 203 -18.16 -27.07 -9.43
C LEU A 203 -18.92 -28.35 -9.08
N GLN A 204 -18.68 -29.44 -9.81
CA GLN A 204 -19.26 -30.76 -9.51
C GLN A 204 -18.53 -31.46 -8.36
N MET A 205 -17.22 -31.25 -8.22
CA MET A 205 -16.40 -31.92 -7.22
C MET A 205 -16.35 -31.25 -5.86
N ILE A 206 -16.57 -29.93 -5.78
CA ILE A 206 -16.55 -29.17 -4.51
C ILE A 206 -17.43 -29.83 -3.41
N PRO A 207 -18.68 -30.23 -3.68
CA PRO A 207 -19.50 -30.91 -2.67
C PRO A 207 -18.92 -32.26 -2.20
N ILE A 208 -18.27 -32.99 -3.11
CA ILE A 208 -17.67 -34.29 -2.84
C ILE A 208 -16.40 -34.13 -1.98
N LEU A 209 -15.61 -33.11 -2.27
CA LEU A 209 -14.33 -32.82 -1.61
C LEU A 209 -14.49 -32.04 -0.30
N ARG A 210 -15.71 -31.64 0.07
CA ARG A 210 -16.04 -30.81 1.25
C ARG A 210 -15.35 -31.26 2.54
N ASN A 211 -15.27 -32.57 2.80
CA ASN A 211 -14.72 -33.08 4.06
C ASN A 211 -13.22 -33.36 4.02
N ASN A 212 -12.59 -33.26 2.83
CA ASN A 212 -11.22 -33.72 2.61
C ASN A 212 -10.25 -32.60 2.21
N PHE A 213 -10.75 -31.43 1.78
CA PHE A 213 -9.89 -30.34 1.29
C PHE A 213 -8.96 -29.76 2.37
N GLU A 214 -9.30 -29.87 3.65
CA GLU A 214 -8.45 -29.43 4.77
C GLU A 214 -7.26 -30.38 5.05
N GLN A 215 -7.26 -31.59 4.47
CA GLN A 215 -6.18 -32.56 4.67
C GLN A 215 -5.08 -32.48 3.61
N THR A 216 -5.35 -31.83 2.48
CA THR A 216 -4.41 -31.72 1.35
C THR A 216 -3.21 -30.82 1.71
N GLN A 217 -1.98 -31.32 1.65
CA GLN A 217 -0.78 -30.48 1.88
C GLN A 217 -0.24 -29.81 0.61
N TYR A 218 -0.98 -29.90 -0.49
CA TYR A 218 -0.53 -29.44 -1.80
C TYR A 218 -0.33 -27.93 -1.83
N HIS A 219 0.90 -27.51 -2.11
CA HIS A 219 1.24 -26.13 -2.38
C HIS A 219 1.14 -25.89 -3.88
N LEU A 220 0.45 -24.82 -4.27
CA LEU A 220 0.30 -24.46 -5.68
C LEU A 220 1.68 -24.16 -6.27
N LEU A 221 2.05 -25.00 -7.23
CA LEU A 221 3.34 -25.06 -7.92
C LEU A 221 3.51 -23.92 -8.96
N GLY A 222 4.61 -23.93 -9.71
CA GLY A 222 4.85 -22.96 -10.78
C GLY A 222 3.74 -22.97 -11.86
N ALA A 223 3.71 -21.96 -12.72
CA ALA A 223 2.57 -21.77 -13.63
C ALA A 223 2.34 -22.93 -14.61
N ASP A 224 3.40 -23.52 -15.12
CA ASP A 224 3.32 -24.64 -16.07
C ASP A 224 2.86 -25.93 -15.37
N GLU A 225 3.34 -26.16 -14.14
CA GLU A 225 2.93 -27.27 -13.28
C GLU A 225 1.45 -27.14 -12.91
N PHE A 226 1.00 -25.93 -12.56
CA PHE A 226 -0.40 -25.66 -12.27
C PHE A 226 -1.30 -25.96 -13.48
N LEU A 227 -0.91 -25.57 -14.70
CA LEU A 227 -1.69 -25.87 -15.89
C LEU A 227 -1.72 -27.37 -16.20
N ALA A 228 -0.61 -28.08 -15.99
CA ALA A 228 -0.56 -29.53 -16.10
C ALA A 228 -1.54 -30.21 -15.12
N ASP A 229 -1.64 -29.70 -13.89
CA ASP A 229 -2.58 -30.20 -12.88
C ASP A 229 -4.05 -29.99 -13.24
N LEU A 230 -4.37 -29.04 -14.14
CA LEU A 230 -5.76 -28.82 -14.56
C LEU A 230 -6.27 -29.88 -15.53
N HIS A 231 -5.38 -30.66 -16.16
CA HIS A 231 -5.77 -31.70 -17.11
C HIS A 231 -6.60 -32.80 -16.45
N ARG A 232 -7.54 -33.38 -17.22
CA ARG A 232 -8.48 -34.39 -16.71
C ARG A 232 -7.79 -35.63 -16.18
N ASP A 233 -6.68 -36.01 -16.79
CA ASP A 233 -5.92 -37.22 -16.46
C ASP A 233 -4.82 -36.95 -15.42
N SER A 234 -4.77 -35.74 -14.85
CA SER A 234 -3.79 -35.43 -13.80
C SER A 234 -4.22 -36.02 -12.46
N ASP A 235 -3.32 -36.81 -11.86
CA ASP A 235 -3.47 -37.34 -10.51
C ASP A 235 -3.59 -36.22 -9.45
N ASN A 236 -3.02 -35.05 -9.75
CA ASN A 236 -3.01 -33.89 -8.84
C ASN A 236 -4.22 -32.97 -9.01
N ARG A 237 -5.14 -33.26 -9.94
CA ARG A 237 -6.26 -32.36 -10.26
C ARG A 237 -7.16 -32.07 -9.06
N ALA A 238 -7.44 -33.10 -8.26
CA ALA A 238 -8.19 -32.98 -7.01
C ALA A 238 -7.44 -32.19 -5.95
N ASP A 239 -6.13 -32.40 -5.84
CA ASP A 239 -5.29 -31.68 -4.90
C ASP A 239 -5.20 -30.18 -5.23
N ALA A 240 -5.06 -29.83 -6.52
CA ALA A 240 -5.11 -28.46 -6.98
C ALA A 240 -6.42 -27.76 -6.62
N LEU A 241 -7.57 -28.44 -6.78
CA LEU A 241 -8.87 -27.92 -6.36
C LEU A 241 -8.96 -27.77 -4.84
N CYS A 242 -8.52 -28.76 -4.07
CA CYS A 242 -8.51 -28.69 -2.60
C CYS A 242 -7.66 -27.52 -2.08
N SER A 243 -6.50 -27.24 -2.68
CA SER A 243 -5.68 -26.08 -2.34
C SER A 243 -6.38 -24.75 -2.64
N ILE A 244 -7.07 -24.65 -3.79
CA ILE A 244 -7.87 -23.47 -4.11
C ILE A 244 -9.03 -23.30 -3.10
N MET A 245 -9.74 -24.38 -2.77
CA MET A 245 -10.84 -24.36 -1.79
C MET A 245 -10.34 -23.89 -0.42
N ARG A 246 -9.18 -24.37 0.03
CA ARG A 246 -8.56 -23.92 1.28
C ARG A 246 -8.27 -22.42 1.26
N GLU A 247 -7.63 -21.92 0.20
CA GLU A 247 -7.29 -20.49 0.12
C GLU A 247 -8.56 -19.60 0.07
N ILE A 248 -9.63 -20.06 -0.58
CA ILE A 248 -10.94 -19.39 -0.55
C ILE A 248 -11.46 -19.29 0.90
N MET A 249 -11.43 -20.40 1.63
CA MET A 249 -11.90 -20.48 3.03
C MET A 249 -11.06 -19.64 3.98
N GLU A 250 -9.73 -19.69 3.88
CA GLU A 250 -8.81 -18.88 4.69
C GLU A 250 -9.03 -17.39 4.44
N ASN A 251 -9.21 -16.98 3.19
CA ASN A 251 -9.54 -15.59 2.87
C ASN A 251 -10.90 -15.19 3.47
N ALA A 252 -11.93 -16.03 3.35
CA ALA A 252 -13.23 -15.75 3.97
C ALA A 252 -13.13 -15.57 5.49
N ARG A 253 -12.40 -16.46 6.18
CA ARG A 253 -12.09 -16.37 7.62
C ARG A 253 -11.36 -15.07 7.96
N ASN A 254 -10.38 -14.66 7.16
CA ASN A 254 -9.59 -13.44 7.38
C ASN A 254 -10.37 -12.14 7.17
N PHE A 255 -11.51 -12.15 6.47
CA PHE A 255 -12.38 -10.98 6.34
C PHE A 255 -13.44 -10.91 7.45
N ALA A 256 -13.75 -12.03 8.11
CA ALA A 256 -14.72 -12.12 9.21
C ALA A 256 -14.10 -11.73 10.58
N TRP A 257 -13.42 -10.57 10.66
CA TRP A 257 -12.86 -10.06 11.93
C TRP A 257 -13.91 -9.87 13.03
N ASP A 258 -15.19 -9.78 12.66
CA ASP A 258 -16.31 -9.84 13.58
C ASP A 258 -16.73 -11.30 13.80
N ARG A 259 -16.41 -11.85 14.98
CA ARG A 259 -16.51 -13.28 15.36
C ARG A 259 -17.93 -13.86 15.38
N GLN A 260 -18.92 -13.22 14.76
CA GLN A 260 -20.33 -13.60 14.86
C GLN A 260 -20.99 -14.07 13.56
N SER A 261 -20.31 -14.16 12.41
CA SER A 261 -21.01 -14.44 11.15
C SER A 261 -20.67 -15.78 10.51
N GLU A 262 -21.71 -16.40 9.94
CA GLU A 262 -21.76 -17.59 9.07
C GLU A 262 -20.74 -17.59 7.91
N ALA A 263 -19.96 -16.52 7.73
CA ALA A 263 -18.93 -16.32 6.71
C ALA A 263 -17.72 -17.27 6.79
N THR A 264 -17.64 -18.12 7.82
CA THR A 264 -16.64 -19.19 7.91
C THR A 264 -17.20 -20.57 7.58
N ASP A 265 -18.51 -20.68 7.32
CA ASP A 265 -19.16 -21.92 6.94
C ASP A 265 -18.89 -22.22 5.46
N PHE A 266 -18.49 -23.44 5.18
CA PHE A 266 -18.28 -23.94 3.84
C PHE A 266 -19.54 -23.79 2.99
N ASP A 267 -20.69 -24.12 3.56
CA ASP A 267 -21.97 -24.07 2.83
C ASP A 267 -22.31 -22.63 2.44
N TYR A 268 -22.01 -21.66 3.29
CA TYR A 268 -22.16 -20.25 2.94
C TYR A 268 -21.21 -19.84 1.80
N VAL A 269 -19.91 -20.16 1.93
CA VAL A 269 -18.87 -19.75 0.97
C VAL A 269 -19.05 -20.39 -0.41
N PHE A 270 -19.53 -21.64 -0.46
CA PHE A 270 -19.65 -22.43 -1.69
C PHE A 270 -21.09 -22.60 -2.20
N SER A 271 -22.11 -22.04 -1.52
CA SER A 271 -23.52 -22.09 -1.97
C SER A 271 -23.77 -21.35 -3.29
N ASP A 272 -23.13 -20.20 -3.51
CA ASP A 272 -23.30 -19.43 -4.75
C ASP A 272 -22.26 -19.83 -5.81
N HIS A 273 -22.71 -20.67 -6.74
CA HIS A 273 -21.88 -21.14 -7.85
C HIS A 273 -21.28 -20.00 -8.71
N LYS A 274 -21.91 -18.83 -8.79
CA LYS A 274 -21.36 -17.68 -9.54
C LYS A 274 -20.16 -17.10 -8.82
N ILE A 275 -20.25 -16.93 -7.50
CA ILE A 275 -19.14 -16.45 -6.66
C ILE A 275 -17.99 -17.46 -6.71
N VAL A 276 -18.29 -18.75 -6.54
CA VAL A 276 -17.29 -19.83 -6.62
C VAL A 276 -16.60 -19.84 -7.97
N ARG A 277 -17.36 -19.76 -9.08
CA ARG A 277 -16.79 -19.69 -10.43
C ARG A 277 -15.90 -18.46 -10.62
N GLN A 278 -16.27 -17.32 -10.05
CA GLN A 278 -15.43 -16.11 -10.10
C GLN A 278 -14.12 -16.31 -9.34
N LYS A 279 -14.17 -16.93 -8.15
CA LYS A 279 -12.98 -17.24 -7.35
C LYS A 279 -12.07 -18.25 -8.05
N LEU A 280 -12.61 -19.35 -8.57
CA LEU A 280 -11.86 -20.32 -9.38
C LEU A 280 -11.17 -19.63 -10.58
N ASN A 281 -11.89 -18.78 -11.30
CA ASN A 281 -11.30 -18.01 -12.41
C ASN A 281 -10.17 -17.08 -11.95
N TYR A 282 -10.32 -16.41 -10.81
CA TYR A 282 -9.26 -15.58 -10.23
C TYR A 282 -8.01 -16.42 -9.95
N TYR A 283 -8.18 -17.61 -9.38
CA TYR A 283 -7.09 -18.53 -9.07
C TYR A 283 -6.41 -19.08 -10.31
N VAL A 284 -7.17 -19.49 -11.31
CA VAL A 284 -6.62 -19.88 -12.62
C VAL A 284 -5.81 -18.72 -13.23
N ASN A 285 -6.32 -17.49 -13.16
CA ASN A 285 -5.58 -16.33 -13.68
C ASN A 285 -4.26 -16.12 -12.93
N ARG A 286 -4.28 -16.24 -11.60
CA ARG A 286 -3.12 -16.03 -10.73
C ARG A 286 -2.06 -17.10 -10.91
N TYR A 287 -2.44 -18.37 -10.79
CA TYR A 287 -1.50 -19.48 -10.80
C TYR A 287 -1.13 -19.92 -12.21
N GLY A 288 -2.03 -19.82 -13.19
CA GLY A 288 -1.71 -20.05 -14.61
C GLY A 288 -0.90 -18.93 -15.28
N ASN A 289 -0.42 -17.95 -14.51
CA ASN A 289 0.36 -16.81 -15.01
C ASN A 289 -0.32 -16.10 -16.20
N PHE A 290 -1.63 -15.86 -16.06
CA PHE A 290 -2.43 -15.09 -17.01
C PHE A 290 -2.64 -13.65 -16.54
N ILE A 291 -1.97 -13.22 -15.47
CA ILE A 291 -2.01 -11.82 -15.01
C ILE A 291 -0.76 -11.12 -15.51
N LYS A 292 -0.93 -10.10 -16.35
CA LYS A 292 0.13 -9.18 -16.72
C LYS A 292 -0.07 -7.82 -16.08
N ASN A 293 1.04 -7.15 -15.83
CA ASN A 293 1.02 -5.75 -15.43
C ASN A 293 0.81 -4.91 -16.69
N THR A 294 -0.16 -3.99 -16.68
CA THR A 294 -0.25 -2.98 -17.74
C THR A 294 1.03 -2.15 -17.76
N GLU A 295 1.38 -1.64 -18.94
CA GLU A 295 2.31 -0.52 -19.00
C GLU A 295 1.79 0.63 -18.14
N PRO A 296 2.68 1.46 -17.56
CA PRO A 296 2.27 2.69 -16.90
C PRO A 296 1.45 3.50 -17.90
N GLN A 297 0.13 3.66 -17.67
CA GLN A 297 -0.66 4.58 -18.46
C GLN A 297 -0.07 5.97 -18.22
N GLN A 298 0.46 6.62 -19.26
CA GLN A 298 0.80 8.03 -19.12
C GLN A 298 -0.46 8.76 -18.66
N VAL A 299 -0.38 9.45 -17.53
CA VAL A 299 -1.48 10.27 -17.04
C VAL A 299 -1.63 11.38 -18.05
N GLY A 300 -2.50 11.18 -19.04
CA GLY A 300 -2.90 12.23 -19.95
C GLY A 300 -3.48 13.35 -19.10
N ASN A 301 -2.88 14.53 -19.15
CA ASN A 301 -3.44 15.78 -18.62
C ASN A 301 -4.70 16.19 -19.42
N SER A 302 -5.61 15.27 -19.70
CA SER A 302 -6.92 15.57 -20.24
C SER A 302 -7.83 15.91 -19.07
N LEU A 303 -7.82 17.20 -18.69
CA LEU A 303 -8.99 17.81 -18.09
C LEU A 303 -10.19 17.48 -19.00
N PRO A 304 -11.35 17.07 -18.46
CA PRO A 304 -12.54 16.95 -19.27
C PRO A 304 -12.85 18.34 -19.84
N ARG A 305 -12.73 18.51 -21.15
CA ARG A 305 -13.32 19.64 -21.86
C ARG A 305 -14.83 19.52 -21.65
N ARG A 306 -15.38 20.35 -20.76
CA ARG A 306 -16.81 20.62 -20.73
C ARG A 306 -17.17 21.29 -22.06
N THR A 307 -17.86 20.56 -22.92
CA THR A 307 -18.79 21.11 -23.91
C THR A 307 -20.11 21.41 -23.23
#